data_AF-A0A8J3NZV8-F1
#
_entry.id   AF-A0A8J3NZV8-F1
#
_cell.length_a   1.000
_cell.length_b   1.000
_cell.length_c   1.000
_cell.angle_alpha   90.00
_cell.angle_beta   90.00
_cell.angle_gamma   90.00
#
_symmetry.space_group_name_H-M   'P 1'
#
loop_
_entity.id
_entity.type
_entity.pdbx_description
1 polymer ?
#
loop_
_entity_poly.entity_id
_entity_poly.type
_entity_poly.pdbx_seq_one_letter_code
_entity_poly.pdbx_strand_id
1 'polypeptide(L)'
;MTAQSVLLRFSYFEHDWIEEDIDGPEAGEATLLRVAAEGDWFEVDDVEPDEFDTLDALAERAEQVVVGEWKMPAAAVRVPLDRLRAIIAEGGWTFAAGEFSEFVGNNQDTELLVRLVRDR
;
A
#
# COMPACT_ATOMS: atom_id res chain seq x y z
N MET A 1 26.57 14.63 -5.90
CA MET A 1 25.33 14.24 -6.60
C MET A 1 24.19 14.45 -5.62
N THR A 2 23.19 15.24 -5.97
CA THR A 2 22.02 15.46 -5.11
C THR A 2 20.97 14.39 -5.43
N ALA A 3 20.86 13.40 -4.54
CA ALA A 3 19.81 12.39 -4.65
C ALA A 3 18.44 13.07 -4.51
N GLN A 4 17.49 12.68 -5.36
CA GLN A 4 16.09 13.02 -5.20
C GLN A 4 15.40 11.93 -4.37
N SER A 5 14.49 12.32 -3.48
CA SER A 5 13.62 11.40 -2.74
C SER A 5 12.16 11.78 -2.94
N VAL A 6 11.27 10.79 -2.85
CA VAL A 6 9.82 10.97 -2.82
C VAL A 6 9.20 9.97 -1.84
N LEU A 7 8.18 10.40 -1.10
CA LEU A 7 7.34 9.55 -0.27
C LEU A 7 6.01 9.31 -0.99
N LEU A 8 5.64 8.05 -1.14
CA LEU A 8 4.38 7.65 -1.77
C LEU A 8 3.55 6.82 -0.80
N ARG A 9 2.24 7.08 -0.80
CA ARG A 9 1.27 6.34 0.00
C ARG A 9 0.21 5.69 -0.88
N PHE A 10 -0.15 4.46 -0.54
CA PHE A 10 -1.37 3.81 -0.97
C PHE A 10 -2.25 3.53 0.25
N SER A 11 -3.54 3.86 0.18
CA SER A 11 -4.51 3.60 1.25
C SER A 11 -5.62 2.67 0.75
N TYR A 12 -6.07 1.76 1.62
CA TYR A 12 -7.25 0.93 1.38
C TYR A 12 -8.57 1.64 1.69
N PHE A 13 -8.52 2.90 2.18
CA PHE A 13 -9.67 3.77 2.43
C PHE A 13 -10.82 3.07 3.18
N GLU A 14 -10.48 2.17 4.10
CA GLU A 14 -11.44 1.35 4.85
C GLU A 14 -12.42 2.20 5.66
N HIS A 15 -12.01 3.42 6.07
CA HIS A 15 -12.92 4.34 6.76
C HIS A 15 -14.04 4.89 5.87
N ASP A 16 -13.84 4.92 4.55
CA ASP A 16 -14.81 5.41 3.56
C ASP A 16 -15.78 4.30 3.12
N TRP A 17 -15.56 3.05 3.53
CA TRP A 17 -16.44 1.94 3.19
C TRP A 17 -17.76 2.11 3.96
N ILE A 18 -18.87 2.16 3.23
CA ILE A 18 -20.21 2.19 3.86
C ILE A 18 -20.59 0.77 4.31
N GLU A 19 -21.40 0.61 5.36
CA GLU A 19 -21.79 -0.72 5.87
C GLU A 19 -22.39 -1.63 4.78
N GLU A 20 -23.07 -1.05 3.78
CA GLU A 20 -23.61 -1.76 2.61
C GLU A 20 -22.52 -2.34 1.69
N ASP A 21 -21.32 -1.75 1.65
CA ASP A 21 -20.16 -2.25 0.87
C ASP A 21 -19.50 -3.47 1.51
N ILE A 22 -19.87 -3.80 2.75
CA ILE A 22 -19.28 -4.85 3.60
C ILE A 22 -20.36 -5.72 4.27
N ASP A 23 -21.56 -5.82 3.66
CA ASP A 23 -22.67 -6.67 4.14
C ASP A 23 -22.38 -8.17 3.91
N GLY A 24 -21.32 -8.64 4.56
CA GLY A 24 -20.80 -10.00 4.48
C GLY A 24 -19.38 -10.08 3.90
N PRO A 25 -18.68 -11.22 4.11
CA PRO A 25 -17.30 -11.41 3.66
C PRO A 25 -17.11 -11.25 2.14
N GLU A 26 -18.10 -11.66 1.35
CA GLU A 26 -18.06 -11.59 -0.12
C GLU A 26 -18.12 -10.13 -0.62
N ALA A 27 -18.90 -9.28 0.05
CA ALA A 27 -18.98 -7.85 -0.25
C ALA A 27 -17.67 -7.13 0.12
N GLY A 28 -17.10 -7.46 1.30
CA GLY A 28 -15.79 -6.95 1.71
C GLY A 28 -14.65 -7.35 0.78
N GLU A 29 -14.65 -8.57 0.27
CA GLU A 29 -13.68 -9.01 -0.75
C GLU A 29 -13.81 -8.17 -2.03
N ALA A 30 -15.03 -8.00 -2.54
CA ALA A 30 -15.28 -7.24 -3.76
C ALA A 30 -14.87 -5.77 -3.61
N THR A 31 -15.17 -5.16 -2.46
CA THR A 31 -14.80 -3.78 -2.14
C THR A 31 -13.29 -3.61 -2.03
N LEU A 32 -12.61 -4.50 -1.31
CA LEU A 32 -11.15 -4.46 -1.19
C LEU A 32 -10.46 -4.62 -2.54
N LEU A 33 -10.92 -5.57 -3.37
CA LEU A 33 -10.39 -5.76 -4.73
C LEU A 33 -10.63 -4.54 -5.61
N ARG A 34 -11.81 -3.90 -5.49
CA ARG A 34 -12.12 -2.67 -6.21
C ARG A 34 -11.17 -1.55 -5.78
N VAL A 35 -10.97 -1.34 -4.48
CA VAL A 35 -10.04 -0.32 -3.97
C VAL A 35 -8.61 -0.61 -4.43
N ALA A 36 -8.14 -1.85 -4.32
CA ALA A 36 -6.83 -2.23 -4.86
C ALA A 36 -6.70 -1.95 -6.36
N ALA A 37 -7.78 -2.16 -7.13
CA ALA A 37 -7.82 -1.95 -8.57
C ALA A 37 -8.07 -0.50 -8.99
N GLU A 38 -8.63 0.36 -8.16
CA GLU A 38 -8.96 1.75 -8.52
C GLU A 38 -8.06 2.77 -7.80
N GLY A 39 -7.52 2.40 -6.64
CA GLY A 39 -6.65 3.23 -5.82
C GLY A 39 -5.30 3.51 -6.49
N ASP A 40 -4.73 4.66 -6.14
CA ASP A 40 -3.47 5.15 -6.71
C ASP A 40 -2.44 5.42 -5.62
N TRP A 41 -1.19 5.59 -6.03
CA TRP A 41 -0.11 6.04 -5.18
C TRP A 41 -0.03 7.57 -5.19
N PHE A 42 -0.09 8.18 -4.01
CA PHE A 42 -0.06 9.63 -3.86
C PHE A 42 1.23 10.09 -3.20
N GLU A 43 1.81 11.18 -3.71
CA GLU A 43 2.92 11.86 -3.04
C GLU A 43 2.44 12.52 -1.75
N VAL A 44 3.14 12.29 -0.65
CA VAL A 44 2.80 12.79 0.68
C VAL A 44 3.99 13.48 1.34
N ASP A 45 3.72 14.40 2.27
CA ASP A 45 4.69 15.01 3.17
C ASP A 45 4.45 14.44 4.58
N ASP A 46 5.02 13.25 4.83
CA ASP A 46 4.88 12.51 6.09
C ASP A 46 6.25 12.10 6.64
N VAL A 47 6.24 11.41 7.79
CA VAL A 47 7.43 10.80 8.39
C VAL A 47 7.97 9.71 7.45
N GLU A 48 9.29 9.69 7.24
CA GLU A 48 9.91 8.65 6.42
C GLU A 48 9.67 7.27 7.06
N PRO A 49 9.23 6.26 6.28
CA PRO A 49 9.07 4.91 6.79
C PRO A 49 10.45 4.31 7.13
N ASP A 50 10.51 3.50 8.20
CA ASP A 50 11.74 2.87 8.68
C ASP A 50 11.61 1.37 9.01
N GLU A 51 10.49 0.74 8.66
CA GLU A 51 10.21 -0.65 9.02
C GLU A 51 10.87 -1.68 8.08
N PHE A 52 10.78 -1.48 6.77
CA PHE A 52 11.23 -2.43 5.75
C PHE A 52 12.24 -1.81 4.78
N ASP A 53 13.42 -2.43 4.67
CA ASP A 53 14.48 -2.00 3.75
C ASP A 53 14.32 -2.54 2.31
N THR A 54 13.36 -3.44 2.07
CA THR A 54 13.13 -4.03 0.74
C THR A 54 11.65 -4.09 0.40
N LEU A 55 11.35 -3.94 -0.90
CA LEU A 55 9.98 -4.05 -1.41
C LEU A 55 9.40 -5.45 -1.20
N ASP A 56 10.23 -6.49 -1.25
CA ASP A 56 9.78 -7.87 -1.05
C ASP A 56 9.38 -8.14 0.41
N ALA A 57 10.11 -7.58 1.39
CA ALA A 57 9.74 -7.69 2.80
C ALA A 57 8.42 -6.94 3.11
N LEU A 58 8.26 -5.75 2.53
CA LEU A 58 6.99 -5.01 2.61
C LEU A 58 5.84 -5.80 2.00
N ALA A 59 6.06 -6.40 0.82
CA ALA A 59 5.07 -7.23 0.15
C ALA A 59 4.68 -8.47 0.98
N GLU A 60 5.67 -9.13 1.58
CA GLU A 60 5.44 -10.29 2.45
C GLU A 60 4.60 -9.91 3.68
N ARG A 61 4.87 -8.77 4.32
CA ARG A 61 4.05 -8.31 5.45
C ARG A 61 2.62 -8.02 5.01
N ALA A 62 2.44 -7.28 3.91
CA ALA A 62 1.11 -6.97 3.39
C ALA A 62 0.33 -8.24 3.00
N GLU A 63 0.99 -9.23 2.37
CA GLU A 63 0.37 -10.52 2.06
C GLU A 63 0.04 -11.32 3.33
N GLN A 64 0.90 -11.32 4.34
CA GLN A 64 0.64 -11.98 5.62
C GLN A 64 -0.65 -11.45 6.26
N VAL A 65 -0.86 -10.14 6.24
CA VAL A 65 -2.03 -9.51 6.86
C VAL A 65 -3.27 -9.73 6.00
N VAL A 66 -3.23 -9.27 4.75
CA VAL A 66 -4.42 -9.28 3.89
C VAL A 66 -4.85 -10.72 3.56
N VAL A 67 -3.91 -11.61 3.24
CA VAL A 67 -4.24 -12.99 2.87
C VAL A 67 -4.28 -13.91 4.10
N GLY A 68 -3.31 -13.77 4.98
CA GLY A 68 -3.17 -14.65 6.14
C GLY A 68 -4.16 -14.32 7.25
N GLU A 69 -4.30 -13.06 7.62
CA GLU A 69 -5.12 -12.62 8.75
C GLU A 69 -6.55 -12.30 8.30
N TRP A 70 -6.73 -11.48 7.28
CA TRP A 70 -8.06 -11.06 6.80
C TRP A 70 -8.74 -12.09 5.90
N LYS A 71 -8.00 -13.12 5.45
CA LYS A 71 -8.47 -14.15 4.52
C LYS A 71 -8.97 -13.59 3.19
N MET A 72 -8.39 -12.47 2.76
CA MET A 72 -8.71 -11.80 1.50
C MET A 72 -7.81 -12.27 0.36
N PRO A 73 -8.18 -12.04 -0.91
CA PRO A 73 -7.37 -12.47 -2.04
C PRO A 73 -6.03 -11.75 -2.13
N ALA A 74 -4.97 -12.48 -2.50
CA ALA A 74 -3.64 -11.91 -2.73
C ALA A 74 -3.61 -10.79 -3.80
N ALA A 75 -4.62 -10.74 -4.68
CA ALA A 75 -4.76 -9.68 -5.66
C ALA A 75 -4.90 -8.29 -5.01
N ALA A 76 -5.49 -8.20 -3.81
CA ALA A 76 -5.62 -6.94 -3.08
C ALA A 76 -4.24 -6.32 -2.72
N VAL A 77 -3.22 -7.15 -2.55
CA VAL A 77 -1.83 -6.70 -2.28
C VAL A 77 -1.03 -6.57 -3.58
N ARG A 78 -1.17 -7.53 -4.49
CA ARG A 78 -0.37 -7.57 -5.72
C ARG A 78 -0.65 -6.40 -6.64
N VAL A 79 -1.91 -6.00 -6.80
CA VAL A 79 -2.27 -4.93 -7.75
C VAL A 79 -1.62 -3.58 -7.38
N PRO A 80 -1.70 -3.09 -6.12
CA PRO A 80 -1.00 -1.88 -5.71
C PRO A 80 0.52 -1.97 -5.86
N LEU A 81 1.11 -3.13 -5.53
CA LEU A 81 2.57 -3.32 -5.62
C LEU A 81 3.07 -3.40 -7.07
N ASP A 82 2.31 -3.99 -7.98
CA ASP A 82 2.66 -4.01 -9.39
C ASP A 82 2.62 -2.60 -9.99
N ARG A 83 1.69 -1.74 -9.55
CA ARG A 83 1.71 -0.31 -9.88
C ARG A 83 2.94 0.40 -9.32
N LEU A 84 3.30 0.14 -8.07
CA LEU A 84 4.50 0.72 -7.48
C LEU A 84 5.76 0.30 -8.27
N ARG A 85 5.86 -0.96 -8.67
CA ARG A 85 6.96 -1.46 -9.51
C ARG A 85 7.03 -0.73 -10.85
N ALA A 86 5.87 -0.43 -11.47
CA ALA A 86 5.81 0.37 -12.68
C ALA A 86 6.31 1.81 -12.44
N ILE A 87 5.84 2.48 -11.38
CA ILE A 87 6.31 3.82 -10.99
C ILE A 87 7.84 3.84 -10.81
N ILE A 88 8.38 2.83 -10.12
CA ILE A 88 9.81 2.68 -9.90
C ILE A 88 10.56 2.55 -11.23
N ALA A 89 10.11 1.65 -12.10
CA ALA A 89 10.76 1.38 -13.38
C ALA A 89 10.68 2.58 -14.35
N GLU A 90 9.53 3.22 -14.47
CA GLU A 90 9.30 4.35 -15.38
C GLU A 90 10.01 5.63 -14.91
N GLY A 91 10.04 5.87 -13.60
CA GLY A 91 10.67 7.04 -13.02
C GLY A 91 12.17 6.90 -12.76
N GLY A 92 12.76 5.72 -13.00
CA GLY A 92 14.15 5.43 -12.67
C GLY A 92 14.43 5.52 -11.17
N TRP A 93 13.45 5.16 -10.34
CA TRP A 93 13.57 5.18 -8.89
C TRP A 93 14.17 3.88 -8.36
N THR A 94 14.56 3.90 -7.09
CA THR A 94 14.95 2.75 -6.29
C THR A 94 14.19 2.79 -4.98
N PHE A 95 13.67 1.64 -4.55
CA PHE A 95 13.05 1.51 -3.24
C PHE A 95 14.10 1.70 -2.14
N ALA A 96 13.82 2.59 -1.19
CA ALA A 96 14.75 2.93 -0.11
C ALA A 96 14.28 2.43 1.26
N ALA A 97 12.98 2.55 1.54
CA ALA A 97 12.34 2.09 2.76
C ALA A 97 10.83 1.99 2.57
N GLY A 98 10.15 1.21 3.40
CA GLY A 98 8.68 1.15 3.42
C GLY A 98 8.14 0.72 4.77
N GLU A 99 6.84 0.94 4.95
CA GLU A 99 6.09 0.64 6.16
C GLU A 99 4.71 0.13 5.74
N PHE A 100 4.19 -0.82 6.51
CA PHE A 100 2.82 -1.30 6.37
C PHE A 100 2.09 -1.03 7.68
N SER A 101 1.24 0.00 7.67
CA SER A 101 0.48 0.39 8.86
C SER A 101 -0.88 -0.28 8.81
N GLU A 102 -1.18 -1.03 9.88
CA GLU A 102 -2.47 -1.68 10.08
C GLU A 102 -3.33 -0.87 11.05
N PHE A 103 -4.65 -0.93 10.82
CA PHE A 103 -5.71 -0.43 11.69
C PHE A 103 -5.37 -0.39 13.20
N VAL A 104 -5.37 0.80 13.79
CA VAL A 104 -5.53 0.98 15.24
C VAL A 104 -6.58 2.07 15.53
N GLY A 105 -7.86 1.73 15.37
CA GLY A 105 -9.00 2.55 15.84
C GLY A 105 -9.83 3.24 14.74
N ASN A 106 -10.88 3.96 15.16
CA ASN A 106 -12.03 4.34 14.31
C ASN A 106 -11.82 5.39 13.19
N ASN A 107 -10.60 5.80 12.81
CA ASN A 107 -10.41 6.84 11.76
C ASN A 107 -9.08 6.72 10.98
N GLN A 108 -8.50 5.53 10.85
CA GLN A 108 -7.28 5.34 10.05
C GLN A 108 -7.43 4.12 9.16
N ASP A 109 -6.91 4.24 7.94
CA ASP A 109 -6.89 3.15 6.96
C ASP A 109 -5.67 2.27 7.16
N THR A 110 -5.76 1.04 6.67
CA THR A 110 -4.56 0.27 6.35
C THR A 110 -3.84 0.92 5.17
N GLU A 111 -2.54 1.14 5.29
CA GLU A 111 -1.75 1.87 4.29
C GLU A 111 -0.39 1.22 4.00
N LEU A 112 0.11 1.47 2.79
CA LEU A 112 1.50 1.24 2.42
C LEU A 112 2.16 2.61 2.26
N LEU A 113 3.22 2.86 3.03
CA LEU A 113 4.05 4.05 2.87
C LEU A 113 5.42 3.63 2.36
N VAL A 114 5.90 4.25 1.29
CA VAL A 114 7.20 3.92 0.70
C VAL A 114 8.02 5.16 0.41
N ARG A 115 9.32 5.04 0.63
CA ARG A 115 10.31 6.03 0.22
C ARG A 115 11.07 5.52 -0.98
N LEU A 116 11.10 6.34 -2.04
CA LEU A 116 11.87 6.07 -3.24
C LEU A 116 12.98 7.11 -3.38
N VAL A 117 14.13 6.69 -3.90
CA VAL A 117 15.27 7.57 -4.20
C VAL A 117 15.75 7.38 -5.63
N ARG A 118 16.33 8.42 -6.22
CA ARG A 118 17.07 8.30 -7.49
C ARG A 118 18.22 9.28 -7.56
N ASP A 119 19.26 8.87 -8.26
CA ASP A 119 20.37 9.74 -8.62
C ASP A 119 19.96 10.67 -9.78
N ARG A 120 20.48 11.90 -9.74
CA ARG A 120 20.21 12.93 -10.74
C ARG A 120 21.42 13.16 -11.64
#